data_AF-A0A552G8A1-F1
#
_entry.id   AF-A0A552G8A1-F1
#
_cell.length_a   1.000
_cell.length_b   1.000
_cell.length_c   1.000
_cell.angle_alpha   90.00
_cell.angle_beta   90.00
_cell.angle_gamma   90.00
#
_symmetry.space_group_name_H-M   'P 1'
#
loop_
_entity.id
_entity.type
_entity.pdbx_description
1 polymer ?
#
loop_
_entity_poly.entity_id
_entity_poly.type
_entity_poly.pdbx_seq_one_letter_code
_entity_poly.pdbx_strand_id
1 'polypeptide(L)'
;MIVAEIQKNSLKEQRIQFIRNHQQAFDVEPIYTLRLFEDFVMEVEGDCNIEASCKIELDKLIASRFMLFFKDQSQEWQKCLTQSLAFFL
;
A
#
# COMPACT_ATOMS: atom_id res chain seq x y z
N MET A 1 22.13 4.86 -11.58
CA MET A 1 22.77 3.53 -11.48
C MET A 1 21.71 2.48 -11.78
N ILE A 2 21.87 1.70 -12.86
CA ILE A 2 20.83 0.78 -13.38
C ILE A 2 20.30 -0.19 -12.32
N VAL A 3 21.18 -0.71 -11.46
CA VAL A 3 20.81 -1.67 -10.39
C VAL A 3 19.79 -1.08 -9.40
N ALA A 4 19.98 0.18 -8.98
CA ALA A 4 19.09 0.83 -8.02
C ALA A 4 17.69 1.06 -8.62
N GLU A 5 17.62 1.33 -9.92
CA GLU A 5 16.36 1.54 -10.64
C GLU A 5 15.58 0.24 -10.82
N ILE A 6 16.28 -0.85 -11.17
CA ILE A 6 15.69 -2.20 -11.22
C ILE A 6 15.13 -2.61 -9.85
N GLN A 7 15.90 -2.37 -8.78
CA GLN A 7 15.48 -2.70 -7.42
C GLN A 7 14.26 -1.88 -6.98
N LYS A 8 14.23 -0.58 -7.30
CA LYS A 8 13.07 0.30 -7.05
C LYS A 8 11.82 -0.24 -7.74
N ASN A 9 11.91 -0.63 -9.01
CA ASN A 9 10.78 -1.16 -9.76
C ASN A 9 10.30 -2.52 -9.22
N SER A 10 11.24 -3.40 -8.87
CA SER A 10 10.90 -4.70 -8.25
C SER A 10 10.17 -4.54 -6.92
N LEU A 11 10.57 -3.57 -6.08
CA LEU A 11 9.91 -3.32 -4.80
C LEU A 11 8.49 -2.78 -4.99
N LYS A 12 8.29 -1.89 -5.96
CA LYS A 12 6.97 -1.38 -6.33
C LYS A 12 6.02 -2.51 -6.76
N GLU A 13 6.49 -3.41 -7.62
CA GLU A 13 5.68 -4.56 -8.05
C GLU A 13 5.34 -5.49 -6.89
N GLN A 14 6.29 -5.77 -5.99
CA GLN A 14 6.05 -6.61 -4.81
C GLN A 14 4.98 -6.04 -3.88
N ARG A 15 4.96 -4.71 -3.70
CA ARG A 15 3.94 -4.01 -2.89
C ARG A 15 2.54 -4.20 -3.47
N ILE A 16 2.40 -4.02 -4.79
CA ILE A 16 1.14 -4.24 -5.50
C ILE A 16 0.71 -5.70 -5.44
N GLN A 17 1.64 -6.62 -5.66
CA GLN A 17 1.34 -8.05 -5.59
C GLN A 17 0.87 -8.46 -4.19
N PHE A 18 1.44 -7.87 -3.12
CA PHE A 18 0.99 -8.10 -1.75
C PHE A 18 -0.48 -7.69 -1.54
N ILE A 19 -0.87 -6.50 -2.02
CA ILE A 19 -2.26 -6.01 -1.94
C ILE A 19 -3.20 -6.94 -2.71
N ARG A 20 -2.84 -7.27 -3.96
CA ARG A 20 -3.66 -8.12 -4.84
C ARG A 20 -3.81 -9.54 -4.31
N ASN A 21 -2.75 -10.11 -3.72
CA ASN A 21 -2.82 -11.42 -3.08
C ASN A 21 -3.84 -11.44 -1.94
N HIS A 22 -3.86 -10.41 -1.09
CA HIS A 22 -4.85 -10.30 -0.02
C HIS A 22 -6.27 -10.14 -0.59
N GLN A 23 -6.43 -9.28 -1.58
CA GLN A 23 -7.72 -9.07 -2.25
C GLN A 23 -8.26 -10.38 -2.85
N GLN A 24 -7.44 -11.11 -3.60
CA GLN A 24 -7.80 -12.36 -4.25
C GLN A 24 -8.07 -13.48 -3.25
N ALA A 25 -7.34 -13.54 -2.14
CA ALA A 25 -7.53 -14.59 -1.14
C ALA A 25 -8.87 -14.48 -0.38
N PHE A 26 -9.44 -13.28 -0.29
CA PHE A 26 -10.66 -13.01 0.46
C PHE A 26 -11.84 -12.56 -0.42
N ASP A 27 -11.73 -12.79 -1.74
CA ASP A 27 -12.76 -12.49 -2.75
C ASP A 27 -13.34 -11.08 -2.62
N VAL A 28 -12.48 -10.10 -2.30
CA VAL A 28 -12.86 -8.69 -2.29
C VAL A 28 -13.03 -8.26 -3.76
N GLU A 29 -14.26 -8.01 -4.19
CA GLU A 29 -14.48 -7.41 -5.52
C GLU A 29 -13.61 -6.16 -5.68
N PRO A 30 -13.01 -5.91 -6.87
CA PRO A 30 -12.15 -4.76 -7.08
C PRO A 30 -12.93 -3.45 -6.87
N ILE A 31 -12.82 -2.90 -5.68
CA ILE A 31 -13.45 -1.64 -5.29
C ILE A 31 -12.63 -0.50 -5.88
N TYR A 32 -13.29 0.50 -6.47
CA TYR A 32 -12.67 1.70 -7.02
C TYR A 32 -11.64 2.34 -6.07
N THR A 33 -11.94 2.36 -4.77
CA THR A 33 -11.08 2.93 -3.73
C THR A 33 -9.78 2.15 -3.49
N LEU A 34 -9.75 0.84 -3.79
CA LEU A 34 -8.53 0.05 -3.66
C LEU A 34 -7.49 0.44 -4.72
N ARG A 35 -7.94 0.78 -5.94
CA ARG A 35 -7.06 1.25 -7.02
C ARG A 35 -6.37 2.57 -6.66
N LEU A 36 -7.11 3.50 -6.06
CA LEU A 36 -6.52 4.77 -5.58
C LEU A 36 -5.44 4.53 -4.52
N PHE A 37 -5.63 3.52 -3.66
CA PHE A 37 -4.61 3.13 -2.68
C PHE A 37 -3.40 2.44 -3.34
N GLU A 38 -3.61 1.58 -4.34
CA GLU A 38 -2.52 1.02 -5.16
C GLU A 38 -1.68 2.13 -5.81
N ASP A 39 -2.33 3.15 -6.39
CA ASP A 39 -1.65 4.30 -7.01
C ASP A 39 -0.81 5.08 -5.97
N PHE A 40 -1.39 5.38 -4.81
CA PHE A 40 -0.68 6.01 -3.69
C PHE A 40 0.57 5.21 -3.27
N VAL A 41 0.44 3.89 -3.13
CA VAL A 41 1.56 3.00 -2.77
C VAL A 41 2.68 3.04 -3.81
N MET A 42 2.34 3.21 -5.09
CA MET A 42 3.30 3.32 -6.19
C MET A 42 4.04 4.66 -6.21
N GLU A 43 3.43 5.71 -5.67
CA GLU A 43 4.02 7.05 -5.54
C GLU A 43 4.95 7.20 -4.34
N VAL A 44 4.81 6.35 -3.30
CA VAL A 44 5.69 6.38 -2.13
C VAL A 44 7.12 6.01 -2.51
N GLU A 45 8.00 7.01 -2.48
CA GLU A 45 9.43 6.86 -2.62
C GLU A 45 10.07 6.54 -1.26
N GLY A 46 10.98 5.57 -1.21
CA GLY A 46 11.64 5.15 0.02
C GLY A 46 11.11 3.84 0.58
N ASP A 47 11.65 3.44 1.73
CA ASP A 47 11.29 2.20 2.40
C ASP A 47 9.93 2.32 3.09
N CYS A 48 9.08 1.32 2.92
CA CYS A 48 7.78 1.27 3.55
C CYS A 48 7.30 -0.17 3.74
N ASN A 49 6.44 -0.35 4.72
CA ASN A 49 5.71 -1.59 4.93
C ASN A 49 4.24 -1.40 4.58
N ILE A 50 3.60 -2.46 4.12
CA ILE A 50 2.15 -2.52 3.96
C ILE A 50 1.62 -3.55 4.94
N GLU A 51 0.60 -3.16 5.70
CA GLU A 51 -0.20 -4.07 6.50
C GLU A 51 -1.51 -4.34 5.77
N ALA A 52 -1.89 -5.61 5.70
CA ALA A 52 -3.21 -6.04 5.27
C ALA A 52 -3.92 -6.70 6.45
N SER A 53 -5.21 -6.42 6.62
CA SER A 53 -5.98 -6.93 7.75
C SER A 53 -7.37 -7.39 7.34
N CYS A 54 -7.96 -8.26 8.15
CA CYS A 54 -9.35 -8.66 8.02
C CYS A 54 -10.10 -8.29 9.29
N LYS A 55 -11.31 -7.74 9.14
CA LYS A 55 -12.26 -7.58 10.23
C LYS A 55 -13.37 -8.61 10.07
N ILE A 56 -13.61 -9.39 11.12
CA ILE A 56 -14.61 -10.46 11.14
C ILE A 56 -15.76 -10.02 12.05
N GLU A 57 -16.97 -10.02 11.53
CA GLU A 57 -18.21 -9.71 12.26
C GLU A 57 -19.21 -10.85 12.03
N LEU A 58 -19.26 -11.81 12.96
CA LEU A 58 -20.02 -13.06 12.80
C LEU A 58 -19.59 -13.81 11.53
N ASP A 59 -20.46 -13.90 10.53
CA ASP A 59 -20.24 -14.51 9.22
C ASP A 59 -19.72 -13.52 8.17
N LYS A 60 -19.64 -12.23 8.50
CA LYS A 60 -19.16 -11.18 7.59
C LYS A 60 -17.65 -11.01 7.69
N LEU A 61 -17.00 -11.01 6.53
CA LEU A 61 -15.57 -10.71 6.39
C LEU A 61 -15.39 -9.37 5.65
N ILE A 62 -14.65 -8.44 6.27
CA ILE A 62 -14.26 -7.17 5.67
C ILE A 62 -12.74 -7.19 5.48
N ALA A 63 -12.29 -7.46 4.26
CA ALA A 63 -10.88 -7.67 3.94
C ALA A 63 -10.25 -6.58 3.04
N SER A 64 -11.01 -5.55 2.63
CA SER A 64 -10.45 -4.39 1.93
C SER A 64 -9.80 -3.39 2.91
N ARG A 65 -8.84 -3.83 3.71
CA ARG A 65 -8.24 -3.02 4.79
C ARG A 65 -6.73 -3.05 4.72
N PHE A 66 -6.15 -1.91 4.37
CA PHE A 66 -4.72 -1.75 4.20
C PHE A 66 -4.20 -0.51 4.93
N MET A 67 -2.96 -0.58 5.40
CA MET A 67 -2.22 0.54 5.96
C MET A 67 -0.82 0.58 5.35
N LEU A 68 -0.32 1.78 5.05
CA LEU A 68 1.07 1.99 4.66
C LEU A 68 1.83 2.62 5.83
N PHE A 69 2.99 2.05 6.15
CA PHE A 69 3.89 2.54 7.18
C PHE A 69 5.17 3.03 6.53
N PHE A 70 5.40 4.34 6.56
CA PHE A 70 6.66 4.95 6.15
C PHE A 70 7.79 4.48 7.09
N LYS A 71 8.87 3.94 6.52
CA LYS A 71 10.03 3.41 7.25
C LYS A 71 11.33 4.14 6.94
N ASP A 72 11.25 5.22 6.16
CA ASP A 72 12.43 5.97 5.82
C ASP A 72 13.14 6.49 7.09
N GLN A 73 14.45 6.23 7.18
CA GLN A 73 15.28 6.58 8.32
C GLN A 73 15.56 8.08 8.41
N SER A 74 15.22 8.82 7.35
CA SER A 74 15.35 10.29 7.26
C SER A 74 14.47 11.05 8.25
N GLN A 75 13.47 10.41 8.87
CA GLN A 75 12.51 11.03 9.79
C GLN A 75 11.76 12.24 9.20
N GLU A 76 11.57 12.26 7.88
CA GLU A 76 10.80 13.30 7.16
C GLU A 76 9.28 13.16 7.39
N TRP A 77 8.83 13.15 8.66
CA TRP A 77 7.43 12.90 9.04
C TRP A 77 6.45 13.90 8.43
N GLN A 78 6.85 15.18 8.32
CA GLN A 78 6.01 16.21 7.72
C GLN A 78 5.74 15.93 6.23
N LYS A 79 6.75 15.46 5.49
CA LYS A 79 6.61 15.07 4.08
C LYS A 79 5.72 13.85 3.93
N CYS A 80 5.91 12.83 4.78
CA CYS A 80 5.05 11.65 4.82
C CYS A 80 3.58 12.03 5.10
N LEU A 81 3.36 12.97 6.03
CA LEU A 81 2.04 13.52 6.34
C LEU A 81 1.45 14.26 5.15
N THR A 82 2.20 15.18 4.52
CA THR A 82 1.74 15.91 3.33
C THR A 82 1.37 14.96 2.20
N GLN A 83 2.17 13.93 1.95
CA GLN A 83 1.88 12.93 0.92
C GLN A 83 0.63 12.12 1.26
N SER A 84 0.45 11.73 2.53
CA SER A 84 -0.75 11.03 2.99
C SER A 84 -2.01 11.89 2.85
N LEU A 85 -1.91 13.19 3.16
CA LEU A 85 -3.02 14.13 2.99
C LEU A 85 -3.36 14.34 1.51
N ALA A 86 -2.36 14.38 0.62
CA ALA A 86 -2.60 14.48 -0.82
C ALA A 86 -3.35 13.27 -1.39
N PHE A 87 -3.15 12.06 -0.82
CA PHE A 87 -3.94 10.88 -1.17
C PHE A 87 -5.42 10.99 -0.77
N PHE A 88 -5.72 11.69 0.34
CA PHE A 88 -7.08 11.81 0.85
C PHE A 88 -7.89 12.97 0.24
N LEU A 89 -7.25 13.91 -0.47
CA LEU A 89 -7.87 15.09 -1.08
C LEU A 89 -8.21 14.85 -2.56
#